data_AF-A0A317XGP2-F1
#
_entry.id   AF-A0A317XGP2-F1
#
_cell.length_a   1.000
_cell.length_b   1.000
_cell.length_c   1.000
_cell.angle_alpha   90.00
_cell.angle_beta   90.00
_cell.angle_gamma   90.00
#
_symmetry.space_group_name_H-M   'P 1'
#
loop_
_entity.id
_entity.type
_entity.pdbx_description
1 polymer ?
#
loop_
_entity_poly.entity_id
_entity_poly.type
_entity_poly.pdbx_seq_one_letter_code
_entity_poly.pdbx_strand_id
1 'polypeptide(L)'
;MNAPLRSSSMANANKCYLSSLPAEIITHVFTLLPALGDVLNLAAACSRHQQIWQQNADQIHRHAGPRSIECLHHARIYLADQGGAQPNTTLTARDVVQLVRNSSAVEKTLDLFNQKYVAYLLTPEAGRDRTFINLRPNRRPHLSPSERHRFIRAIYQLWGLLILTPEARASRMASLKLKSVMTISDVANGYRDIEDVIMTVKADGVLLWDIANELYEVRDQIVAQVLQHPNHTRSMPWEYGWEGCISIWDVWHEGFKELVTEPGARNITPPVSEVWYDTSDEK
;
A
#
# COMPACT_ATOMS: atom_id res chain seq x y z
N MET A 1 -49.70 59.55 9.19
CA MET A 1 -50.02 58.11 9.25
C MET A 1 -49.05 57.37 8.34
N ASN A 2 -47.95 56.87 8.91
CA ASN A 2 -46.94 56.12 8.16
C ASN A 2 -47.12 54.64 8.47
N ALA A 3 -47.45 53.86 7.43
CA ALA A 3 -47.55 52.41 7.52
C ALA A 3 -46.13 51.81 7.69
N PRO A 4 -45.93 50.85 8.61
CA PRO A 4 -44.64 50.18 8.73
C PRO A 4 -44.50 49.17 7.59
N LEU A 5 -43.46 49.37 6.78
CA LEU A 5 -43.00 48.42 5.77
C LEU A 5 -42.66 47.10 6.47
N ARG A 6 -43.43 46.04 6.16
CA ARG A 6 -43.12 44.66 6.54
C ARG A 6 -41.80 44.27 5.89
N SER A 7 -40.74 44.28 6.69
CA SER A 7 -39.50 43.57 6.42
C SER A 7 -39.80 42.08 6.30
N SER A 8 -40.04 41.62 5.07
CA SER A 8 -40.14 40.21 4.74
C SER A 8 -38.76 39.58 4.95
N SER A 9 -38.58 38.99 6.13
CA SER A 9 -37.47 38.12 6.47
C SER A 9 -37.37 36.98 5.45
N MET A 10 -36.52 37.15 4.43
CA MET A 10 -36.01 36.07 3.58
C MET A 10 -35.02 35.20 4.37
N ALA A 11 -35.48 34.65 5.49
CA ALA A 11 -34.71 33.69 6.27
C ALA A 11 -35.08 32.26 5.83
N ASN A 12 -34.03 31.50 5.52
CA ASN A 12 -33.96 30.04 5.55
C ASN A 12 -34.51 29.25 4.35
N ALA A 13 -33.85 29.38 3.20
CA ALA A 13 -33.88 28.36 2.14
C ALA A 13 -32.68 27.38 2.17
N ASN A 14 -31.72 27.53 3.09
CA ASN A 14 -30.62 26.56 3.26
C ASN A 14 -30.91 25.55 4.39
N LYS A 15 -32.10 24.94 4.38
CA LYS A 15 -32.32 23.75 5.22
C LYS A 15 -31.58 22.58 4.59
N CYS A 16 -30.56 22.07 5.28
CA CYS A 16 -29.91 20.82 4.90
C CYS A 16 -30.89 19.66 5.11
N TYR A 17 -31.66 19.30 4.08
CA TYR A 17 -32.68 18.24 4.10
C TYR A 17 -32.13 16.89 4.56
N LEU A 18 -30.84 16.62 4.34
CA LEU A 18 -30.17 15.41 4.80
C LEU A 18 -30.13 15.30 6.32
N SER A 19 -29.98 16.42 7.04
CA SER A 19 -29.88 16.39 8.50
C SER A 19 -31.21 16.13 9.21
N SER A 20 -32.34 16.23 8.51
CA SER A 20 -33.66 15.83 9.03
C SER A 20 -33.97 14.35 8.86
N LEU A 21 -33.14 13.59 8.12
CA LEU A 21 -33.37 12.16 7.90
C LEU A 21 -33.07 11.34 9.17
N PRO A 22 -33.71 10.16 9.32
CA PRO A 22 -33.34 9.18 10.35
C PRO A 22 -31.86 8.77 10.26
N ALA A 23 -31.27 8.41 11.40
CA ALA A 23 -29.85 8.09 11.48
C ALA A 23 -29.48 6.89 10.59
N GLU A 24 -30.37 5.93 10.47
CA GLU A 24 -30.25 4.72 9.65
C GLU A 24 -30.11 5.08 8.17
N ILE A 25 -30.88 6.07 7.70
CA ILE A 25 -30.83 6.55 6.32
C ILE A 25 -29.51 7.27 6.06
N ILE A 26 -29.05 8.10 7.01
CA ILE A 26 -27.76 8.80 6.90
C ILE A 26 -26.60 7.80 6.89
N THR A 27 -26.61 6.80 7.78
CA THR A 27 -25.63 5.69 7.78
C THR A 27 -25.66 4.94 6.45
N HIS A 28 -26.85 4.66 5.90
CA HIS A 28 -26.96 4.03 4.59
C HIS A 28 -26.34 4.89 3.48
N VAL A 29 -26.59 6.20 3.47
CA VAL A 29 -25.94 7.14 2.53
C VAL A 29 -24.41 7.06 2.66
N PHE A 30 -23.86 7.05 3.88
CA PHE A 30 -22.42 6.88 4.08
C PHE A 30 -21.88 5.58 3.46
N THR A 31 -22.61 4.46 3.59
CA THR A 31 -22.20 3.17 3.01
C THR A 31 -22.23 3.16 1.47
N LEU A 32 -23.01 4.03 0.83
CA LEU A 32 -23.11 4.13 -0.62
C LEU A 32 -22.01 4.98 -1.26
N LEU A 33 -21.31 5.79 -0.47
CA LEU A 33 -20.22 6.63 -0.98
C LEU A 33 -19.07 5.76 -1.54
N PRO A 34 -18.46 6.18 -2.66
CA PRO A 34 -17.46 5.37 -3.35
C PRO A 34 -16.11 5.36 -2.63
N ALA A 35 -15.75 6.48 -2.00
CA ALA A 35 -14.49 6.65 -1.28
C ALA A 35 -14.71 7.02 0.20
N LEU A 36 -13.89 6.48 1.09
CA LEU A 36 -13.85 6.89 2.50
C LEU A 36 -13.49 8.38 2.67
N GLY A 37 -12.80 9.00 1.71
CA GLY A 37 -12.59 10.45 1.70
C GLY A 37 -13.92 11.22 1.63
N ASP A 38 -14.86 10.77 0.80
CA ASP A 38 -16.19 11.37 0.68
C ASP A 38 -17.01 11.16 1.96
N VAL A 39 -16.86 10.00 2.60
CA VAL A 39 -17.45 9.73 3.92
C VAL A 39 -16.98 10.76 4.93
N LEU A 40 -15.67 11.03 5.00
CA LEU A 40 -15.14 12.03 5.93
C LEU A 40 -15.60 13.44 5.59
N ASN A 41 -15.70 13.79 4.30
CA ASN A 41 -16.22 15.08 3.87
C ASN A 41 -17.71 15.27 4.26
N LEU A 42 -18.54 14.24 4.06
CA LEU A 42 -19.95 14.28 4.47
C LEU A 42 -20.10 14.32 5.99
N ALA A 43 -19.26 13.59 6.72
CA ALA A 43 -19.23 13.62 8.18
C ALA A 43 -18.84 15.00 8.71
N ALA A 44 -17.92 15.69 8.04
CA ALA A 44 -17.48 17.04 8.40
C ALA A 44 -18.51 18.14 8.09
N ALA A 45 -19.55 17.85 7.29
CA ALA A 45 -20.52 18.86 6.85
C ALA A 45 -21.40 19.40 7.98
N CYS A 46 -21.74 18.58 8.99
CA CYS A 46 -22.46 19.03 10.18
C CYS A 46 -22.24 18.12 11.39
N SER A 47 -22.48 18.64 12.61
CA SER A 47 -22.28 17.90 13.87
C SER A 47 -23.10 16.63 13.98
N ARG A 48 -24.34 16.62 13.45
CA ARG A 48 -25.20 15.42 13.43
C ARG A 48 -24.58 14.32 12.56
N HIS A 49 -24.10 14.65 11.37
CA HIS A 49 -23.45 13.67 10.48
C HIS A 49 -22.17 13.14 11.11
N GLN A 50 -21.37 14.01 11.73
CA GLN A 50 -20.17 13.62 12.47
C GLN A 50 -20.50 12.63 13.58
N GLN A 51 -21.53 12.87 14.38
CA GLN A 51 -21.95 11.98 15.45
C GLN A 51 -22.41 10.61 14.92
N ILE A 52 -23.24 10.60 13.87
CA ILE A 52 -23.73 9.37 13.23
C ILE A 52 -22.54 8.56 12.67
N TRP A 53 -21.62 9.23 11.97
CA TRP A 53 -20.41 8.61 11.47
C TRP A 53 -19.58 8.00 12.61
N GLN A 54 -19.35 8.72 13.71
CA GLN A 54 -18.56 8.20 14.83
C GLN A 54 -19.18 6.94 15.46
N GLN A 55 -20.50 6.91 15.59
CA GLN A 55 -21.24 5.78 16.16
C GLN A 55 -21.28 4.56 15.22
N ASN A 56 -21.16 4.77 13.91
CA ASN A 56 -21.32 3.73 12.88
C ASN A 56 -20.05 3.51 12.05
N ALA A 57 -18.88 3.96 12.53
CA ALA A 57 -17.64 4.01 11.74
C ALA A 57 -17.22 2.64 11.19
N ASP A 58 -17.28 1.59 12.02
CA ASP A 58 -16.95 0.22 11.62
C ASP A 58 -17.89 -0.30 10.52
N GLN A 59 -19.21 -0.11 10.69
CA GLN A 59 -20.20 -0.53 9.69
C GLN A 59 -19.99 0.21 8.37
N ILE A 60 -19.77 1.52 8.42
CA ILE A 60 -19.50 2.33 7.22
C ILE A 60 -18.22 1.85 6.53
N HIS A 61 -17.16 1.64 7.30
CA HIS A 61 -15.89 1.12 6.79
C HIS A 61 -16.03 -0.26 6.13
N ARG A 62 -16.78 -1.21 6.73
CA ARG A 62 -16.97 -2.54 6.11
C ARG A 62 -17.55 -2.47 4.70
N HIS A 63 -18.33 -1.44 4.38
CA HIS A 63 -18.95 -1.27 3.06
C HIS A 63 -18.14 -0.36 2.12
N ALA A 64 -17.57 0.73 2.63
CA ALA A 64 -16.82 1.69 1.81
C ALA A 64 -15.34 1.32 1.68
N GLY A 65 -14.73 0.78 2.74
CA GLY A 65 -13.31 0.46 2.85
C GLY A 65 -12.77 -0.43 1.74
N PRO A 66 -13.36 -1.61 1.46
CA PRO A 66 -12.87 -2.51 0.41
C PRO A 66 -12.83 -1.89 -1.00
N ARG A 67 -13.67 -0.88 -1.26
CA ARG A 67 -13.70 -0.13 -2.53
C ARG A 67 -12.77 1.08 -2.54
N SER A 68 -12.38 1.56 -1.35
CA SER A 68 -11.66 2.82 -1.16
C SER A 68 -10.16 2.63 -0.96
N ILE A 69 -9.74 1.49 -0.39
CA ILE A 69 -8.36 1.26 0.03
C ILE A 69 -7.85 -0.02 -0.63
N GLU A 70 -6.90 0.15 -1.55
CA GLU A 70 -6.18 -0.95 -2.16
C GLU A 70 -5.30 -1.66 -1.13
N CYS A 71 -5.21 -3.00 -1.22
CA CYS A 71 -4.51 -3.83 -0.23
C CYS A 71 -4.99 -3.62 1.22
N LEU A 72 -6.31 -3.48 1.45
CA LEU A 72 -6.90 -3.15 2.75
C LEU A 72 -6.38 -4.01 3.92
N HIS A 73 -6.16 -5.32 3.70
CA HIS A 73 -5.60 -6.20 4.73
C HIS A 73 -4.23 -5.69 5.25
N HIS A 74 -3.33 -5.32 4.34
CA HIS A 74 -2.01 -4.78 4.69
C HIS A 74 -2.11 -3.37 5.28
N ALA A 75 -3.03 -2.54 4.80
CA ALA A 75 -3.31 -1.23 5.41
C ALA A 75 -3.75 -1.38 6.88
N ARG A 76 -4.54 -2.40 7.20
CA ARG A 76 -4.96 -2.70 8.57
C ARG A 76 -3.85 -3.28 9.45
N ILE A 77 -2.95 -4.09 8.90
CA ILE A 77 -1.74 -4.51 9.61
C ILE A 77 -0.90 -3.28 9.96
N TYR A 78 -0.68 -2.39 8.99
CA TYR A 78 0.07 -1.16 9.23
C TYR A 78 -0.59 -0.24 10.27
N LEU A 79 -1.92 -0.13 10.27
CA LEU A 79 -2.65 0.57 11.33
C LEU A 79 -2.38 -0.04 12.72
N ALA A 80 -2.39 -1.38 12.83
CA ALA A 80 -2.09 -2.05 14.09
C ALA A 80 -0.65 -1.81 14.56
N ASP A 81 0.31 -1.79 13.63
CA ASP A 81 1.71 -1.46 13.91
C ASP A 81 1.87 -0.01 14.43
N GLN A 82 0.94 0.90 14.07
CA GLN A 82 0.84 2.28 14.61
C GLN A 82 0.12 2.37 15.98
N GLY A 83 -0.26 1.23 16.58
CA GLY A 83 -1.01 1.17 17.84
C GLY A 83 -2.53 1.35 17.68
N GLY A 84 -3.06 1.23 16.45
CA GLY A 84 -4.49 1.21 16.18
C GLY A 84 -5.14 -0.16 16.40
N ALA A 85 -6.37 -0.31 15.92
CA ALA A 85 -7.12 -1.57 16.00
C ALA A 85 -6.42 -2.72 15.24
N GLN A 86 -6.55 -3.94 15.76
CA GLN A 86 -5.99 -5.15 15.14
C GLN A 86 -6.68 -5.49 13.81
N PRO A 87 -6.04 -6.25 12.90
CA PRO A 87 -6.54 -6.45 11.53
C PRO A 87 -7.93 -7.06 11.40
N ASN A 88 -8.39 -7.83 12.39
CA ASN A 88 -9.68 -8.53 12.34
C ASN A 88 -10.68 -8.02 13.40
N THR A 89 -10.39 -6.90 14.07
CA THR A 89 -11.29 -6.33 15.10
C THR A 89 -12.18 -5.23 14.54
N THR A 90 -13.13 -4.75 15.33
CA THR A 90 -13.93 -3.57 14.98
C THR A 90 -13.05 -2.31 14.96
N LEU A 91 -13.36 -1.39 14.05
CA LEU A 91 -12.65 -0.12 13.92
C LEU A 91 -13.38 1.01 14.63
N THR A 92 -12.64 1.87 15.32
CA THR A 92 -13.17 3.16 15.80
C THR A 92 -13.16 4.20 14.68
N ALA A 93 -13.89 5.30 14.88
CA ALA A 93 -13.85 6.44 13.97
C ALA A 93 -12.42 7.00 13.75
N ARG A 94 -11.60 6.99 14.81
CA ARG A 94 -10.19 7.39 14.75
C ARG A 94 -9.38 6.44 13.87
N ASP A 95 -9.59 5.14 14.00
CA ASP A 95 -8.91 4.13 13.17
C ASP A 95 -9.23 4.32 11.69
N VAL A 96 -10.50 4.57 11.35
CA VAL A 96 -10.94 4.83 9.97
C VAL A 96 -10.27 6.09 9.41
N VAL A 97 -10.21 7.18 10.18
CA VAL A 97 -9.47 8.39 9.76
C VAL A 97 -8.00 8.09 9.51
N GLN A 98 -7.37 7.29 10.37
CA GLN A 98 -5.97 6.93 10.21
C GLN A 98 -5.74 6.06 8.97
N LEU A 99 -6.63 5.11 8.68
CA LEU A 99 -6.57 4.32 7.44
C LEU A 99 -6.67 5.19 6.18
N VAL A 100 -7.58 6.18 6.17
CA VAL A 100 -7.71 7.13 5.04
C VAL A 100 -6.44 7.95 4.88
N ARG A 101 -5.83 8.41 5.98
CA ARG A 101 -4.56 9.13 5.95
C ARG A 101 -3.42 8.27 5.41
N ASN A 102 -3.30 7.05 5.92
CA ASN A 102 -2.29 6.10 5.47
C ASN A 102 -2.45 5.81 3.97
N SER A 103 -3.65 5.48 3.52
CA SER A 103 -3.97 5.25 2.09
C SER A 103 -3.68 6.46 1.22
N SER A 104 -4.13 7.66 1.61
CA SER A 104 -3.84 8.88 0.84
C SER A 104 -2.34 9.13 0.68
N ALA A 105 -1.54 8.78 1.69
CA ALA A 105 -0.11 8.96 1.62
C ALA A 105 0.59 7.89 0.78
N VAL A 106 0.07 6.65 0.75
CA VAL A 106 0.53 5.62 -0.18
C VAL A 106 0.23 6.02 -1.62
N GLU A 107 -0.95 6.58 -1.91
CA GLU A 107 -1.26 7.11 -3.25
C GLU A 107 -0.28 8.19 -3.68
N LYS A 108 0.04 9.14 -2.80
CA LYS A 108 1.06 10.17 -3.09
C LYS A 108 2.44 9.59 -3.34
N THR A 109 2.80 8.54 -2.59
CA THR A 109 4.06 7.81 -2.76
C THR A 109 4.11 7.14 -4.14
N LEU A 110 3.01 6.52 -4.57
CA LEU A 110 2.87 5.95 -5.89
C LEU A 110 2.90 7.00 -7.01
N ASP A 111 2.26 8.16 -6.82
CA ASP A 111 2.29 9.27 -7.78
C ASP A 111 3.74 9.77 -7.97
N LEU A 112 4.48 9.95 -6.87
CA LEU A 112 5.89 10.33 -6.92
C LEU A 112 6.76 9.24 -7.57
N PHE A 113 6.49 7.97 -7.29
CA PHE A 113 7.17 6.84 -7.92
C PHE A 113 6.95 6.85 -9.44
N ASN A 114 5.70 7.03 -9.90
CA ASN A 114 5.39 7.15 -11.31
C ASN A 114 6.10 8.36 -11.95
N GLN A 115 6.04 9.52 -11.28
CA GLN A 115 6.60 10.77 -11.80
C GLN A 115 8.13 10.78 -11.87
N LYS A 116 8.81 10.24 -10.85
CA LYS A 116 10.28 10.29 -10.76
C LYS A 116 10.92 9.06 -11.37
N TYR A 117 10.49 7.86 -10.98
CA TYR A 117 11.15 6.62 -11.38
C TYR A 117 10.61 6.07 -12.69
N VAL A 118 9.30 5.83 -12.80
CA VAL A 118 8.72 5.26 -14.03
C VAL A 118 8.99 6.19 -15.21
N ALA A 119 8.81 7.50 -15.04
CA ALA A 119 9.14 8.47 -16.09
C ALA A 119 10.64 8.46 -16.45
N TYR A 120 11.55 8.34 -15.48
CA TYR A 120 12.98 8.23 -15.75
C TYR A 120 13.31 7.00 -16.60
N LEU A 121 12.70 5.84 -16.31
CA LEU A 121 12.90 4.61 -17.10
C LEU A 121 12.51 4.75 -18.58
N LEU A 122 11.65 5.73 -18.90
CA LEU A 122 11.26 6.04 -20.28
C LEU A 122 12.25 6.95 -21.01
N THR A 123 13.24 7.50 -20.32
CA THR A 123 14.24 8.41 -20.90
C THR A 123 15.32 7.67 -21.68
N PRO A 124 15.92 8.29 -22.73
CA PRO A 124 17.09 7.74 -23.39
C PRO A 124 18.28 7.49 -22.45
N GLU A 125 18.42 8.31 -21.41
CA GLU A 125 19.46 8.24 -20.39
C GLU A 125 19.37 6.92 -19.61
N ALA A 126 18.18 6.54 -19.14
CA ALA A 126 17.96 5.25 -18.51
C ALA A 126 18.32 4.09 -19.45
N GLY A 127 18.03 4.22 -20.75
CA GLY A 127 18.40 3.23 -21.76
C GLY A 127 19.92 3.11 -22.05
N ARG A 128 20.76 4.04 -21.57
CA ARG A 128 22.22 3.95 -21.65
C ARG A 128 22.84 3.32 -20.41
N ASP A 129 22.13 3.42 -19.29
CA ASP A 129 22.50 2.72 -18.09
C ASP A 129 22.14 1.25 -18.26
N ARG A 130 23.17 0.40 -18.25
CA ARG A 130 23.00 -1.00 -18.62
C ARG A 130 21.97 -1.68 -17.70
N THR A 131 21.80 -1.19 -16.45
CA THR A 131 20.82 -1.69 -15.47
C THR A 131 19.39 -1.71 -15.96
N PHE A 132 19.03 -0.75 -16.82
CA PHE A 132 17.62 -0.51 -17.15
C PHE A 132 17.28 -0.87 -18.60
N ILE A 133 18.26 -1.37 -19.38
CA ILE A 133 18.06 -1.71 -20.80
C ILE A 133 16.93 -2.73 -20.98
N ASN A 134 16.71 -3.57 -19.97
CA ASN A 134 15.78 -4.69 -20.02
C ASN A 134 14.53 -4.47 -19.17
N LEU A 135 14.60 -3.49 -18.26
CA LEU A 135 13.44 -2.82 -17.68
C LEU A 135 12.83 -1.84 -18.69
N ARG A 136 12.68 -2.25 -19.94
CA ARG A 136 11.77 -1.60 -20.89
C ARG A 136 10.43 -2.37 -20.92
N PRO A 137 9.70 -2.53 -19.79
CA PRO A 137 8.31 -2.91 -19.91
C PRO A 137 7.62 -1.81 -20.72
N ASN A 138 6.58 -2.19 -21.44
CA ASN A 138 5.67 -1.31 -22.20
C ASN A 138 5.77 0.16 -21.79
N ARG A 139 6.08 1.04 -22.76
CA ARG A 139 6.24 2.51 -22.61
C ARG A 139 5.01 3.18 -21.99
N ARG A 140 4.73 2.96 -20.72
CA ARG A 140 3.59 3.50 -19.98
C ARG A 140 4.13 4.41 -18.90
N PRO A 141 3.58 5.61 -18.73
CA PRO A 141 4.03 6.56 -17.71
C PRO A 141 3.54 6.19 -16.30
N HIS A 142 2.91 5.03 -16.12
CA HIS A 142 2.34 4.57 -14.86
C HIS A 142 2.40 3.04 -14.77
N LEU A 143 2.47 2.55 -13.53
CA LEU A 143 2.30 1.13 -13.22
C LEU A 143 0.96 0.58 -13.73
N SER A 144 0.96 -0.65 -14.21
CA SER A 144 -0.25 -1.41 -14.49
C SER A 144 -1.07 -1.65 -13.20
N PRO A 145 -2.36 -2.05 -13.28
CA PRO A 145 -3.14 -2.37 -12.10
C PRO A 145 -2.50 -3.44 -11.18
N SER A 146 -1.86 -4.47 -11.74
CA SER A 146 -1.19 -5.51 -10.96
C SER A 146 0.14 -5.04 -10.36
N GLU A 147 0.91 -4.24 -11.10
CA GLU A 147 2.16 -3.64 -10.61
C GLU A 147 1.88 -2.66 -9.47
N ARG A 148 0.82 -1.84 -9.64
CA ARG A 148 0.30 -0.92 -8.62
C ARG A 148 -0.07 -1.65 -7.34
N HIS A 149 -0.84 -2.73 -7.42
CA HIS A 149 -1.22 -3.53 -6.24
C HIS A 149 0.00 -4.07 -5.49
N ARG A 150 0.99 -4.61 -6.23
CA ARG A 150 2.25 -5.10 -5.62
C ARG A 150 3.03 -3.99 -4.94
N PHE A 151 3.12 -2.82 -5.58
CA PHE A 151 3.79 -1.64 -5.03
C PHE A 151 3.11 -1.14 -3.76
N ILE A 152 1.79 -0.92 -3.79
CA ILE A 152 1.00 -0.45 -2.63
C ILE A 152 1.12 -1.41 -1.44
N ARG A 153 1.02 -2.72 -1.70
CA ARG A 153 1.23 -3.74 -0.67
C ARG A 153 2.62 -3.62 -0.04
N ALA A 154 3.66 -3.54 -0.85
CA ALA A 154 5.04 -3.46 -0.38
C ALA A 154 5.29 -2.19 0.45
N ILE A 155 4.69 -1.05 0.07
CA ILE A 155 4.77 0.19 0.83
C ILE A 155 4.16 0.04 2.22
N TYR A 156 2.96 -0.54 2.35
CA TYR A 156 2.37 -0.78 3.67
C TYR A 156 3.24 -1.68 4.55
N GLN A 157 3.81 -2.73 3.97
CA GLN A 157 4.69 -3.65 4.70
C GLN A 157 6.00 -2.97 5.11
N LEU A 158 6.64 -2.22 4.21
CA LEU A 158 7.86 -1.47 4.47
C LEU A 158 7.66 -0.44 5.59
N TRP A 159 6.57 0.34 5.51
CA TRP A 159 6.23 1.31 6.55
C TRP A 159 5.99 0.66 7.91
N GLY A 160 5.38 -0.53 7.95
CA GLY A 160 5.26 -1.32 9.18
C GLY A 160 6.63 -1.67 9.75
N LEU A 161 7.54 -2.21 8.94
CA LEU A 161 8.90 -2.58 9.38
C LEU A 161 9.67 -1.37 9.93
N LEU A 162 9.51 -0.19 9.33
CA LEU A 162 10.17 1.03 9.76
C LEU A 162 9.76 1.51 11.16
N ILE A 163 8.51 1.28 11.57
CA ILE A 163 7.99 1.79 12.86
C ILE A 163 8.03 0.76 14.00
N LEU A 164 8.27 -0.51 13.68
CA LEU A 164 8.38 -1.58 14.68
C LEU A 164 9.71 -1.48 15.47
N THR A 165 9.69 -1.97 16.72
CA THR A 165 10.92 -2.17 17.50
C THR A 165 11.81 -3.22 16.81
N PRO A 166 13.13 -3.23 17.07
CA PRO A 166 14.04 -4.19 16.45
C PRO A 166 13.60 -5.66 16.61
N GLU A 167 13.10 -6.04 17.78
CA GLU A 167 12.65 -7.41 18.06
C GLU A 167 11.37 -7.74 17.30
N ALA A 168 10.39 -6.84 17.30
CA ALA A 168 9.13 -7.01 16.58
C ALA A 168 9.36 -7.01 15.06
N ARG A 169 10.29 -6.19 14.57
CA ARG A 169 10.74 -6.15 13.18
C ARG A 169 11.37 -7.48 12.76
N ALA A 170 12.34 -7.97 13.51
CA ALA A 170 13.00 -9.26 13.24
C ALA A 170 11.97 -10.41 13.21
N SER A 171 11.04 -10.42 14.18
CA SER A 171 9.94 -11.40 14.20
C SER A 171 9.03 -11.27 12.98
N ARG A 172 8.65 -10.05 12.58
CA ARG A 172 7.83 -9.81 11.39
C ARG A 172 8.57 -10.25 10.12
N MET A 173 9.83 -9.90 9.95
CA MET A 173 10.63 -10.29 8.79
C MET A 173 10.77 -11.80 8.66
N ALA A 174 11.04 -12.51 9.76
CA ALA A 174 11.12 -13.97 9.78
C ALA A 174 9.80 -14.66 9.37
N SER A 175 8.66 -13.98 9.48
CA SER A 175 7.35 -14.49 9.04
C SER A 175 7.02 -14.18 7.58
N LEU A 176 7.82 -13.37 6.90
CA LEU A 176 7.58 -13.00 5.50
C LEU A 176 7.94 -14.16 4.57
N LYS A 177 7.10 -14.36 3.55
CA LYS A 177 7.41 -15.24 2.42
C LYS A 177 8.42 -14.58 1.48
N LEU A 178 9.18 -15.39 0.74
CA LEU A 178 10.21 -14.93 -0.20
C LEU A 178 9.68 -13.87 -1.18
N LYS A 179 8.47 -14.05 -1.73
CA LYS A 179 7.79 -13.05 -2.58
C LYS A 179 7.71 -11.67 -1.92
N SER A 180 7.30 -11.61 -0.66
CA SER A 180 7.14 -10.35 0.08
C SER A 180 8.49 -9.75 0.45
N VAL A 181 9.43 -10.58 0.91
CA VAL A 181 10.82 -10.15 1.21
C VAL A 181 11.40 -9.43 0.00
N MET A 182 11.31 -10.07 -1.17
CA MET A 182 11.78 -9.50 -2.43
C MET A 182 11.08 -8.22 -2.82
N THR A 183 9.75 -8.18 -2.75
CA THR A 183 9.01 -6.96 -3.13
C THR A 183 9.32 -5.78 -2.21
N ILE A 184 9.51 -6.03 -0.92
CA ILE A 184 9.85 -4.98 0.04
C ILE A 184 11.31 -4.52 -0.17
N SER A 185 12.26 -5.44 -0.37
CA SER A 185 13.65 -5.10 -0.70
C SER A 185 13.76 -4.26 -1.97
N ASP A 186 13.02 -4.63 -3.02
CA ASP A 186 12.99 -3.91 -4.30
C ASP A 186 12.48 -2.47 -4.12
N VAL A 187 11.49 -2.26 -3.24
CA VAL A 187 10.99 -0.91 -2.92
C VAL A 187 11.97 -0.16 -2.02
N ALA A 188 12.60 -0.81 -1.05
CA ALA A 188 13.51 -0.18 -0.10
C ALA A 188 14.86 0.23 -0.73
N ASN A 189 15.36 -0.50 -1.72
CA ASN A 189 16.70 -0.32 -2.30
C ASN A 189 16.70 -0.04 -3.82
N GLY A 190 15.60 -0.28 -4.53
CA GLY A 190 15.57 -0.26 -6.01
C GLY A 190 15.53 1.12 -6.67
N TYR A 191 15.54 2.21 -5.90
CA TYR A 191 15.45 3.57 -6.43
C TYR A 191 16.42 4.54 -5.74
N ARG A 192 17.26 5.20 -6.56
CA ARG A 192 18.05 6.36 -6.17
C ARG A 192 17.07 7.48 -5.82
N ASP A 193 17.03 7.92 -4.56
CA ASP A 193 16.08 8.90 -3.99
C ASP A 193 14.77 8.32 -3.42
N ILE A 194 14.74 7.04 -3.04
CA ILE A 194 13.57 6.43 -2.36
C ILE A 194 13.10 7.21 -1.12
N GLU A 195 14.03 7.86 -0.43
CA GLU A 195 13.77 8.78 0.68
C GLU A 195 12.85 9.94 0.30
N ASP A 196 12.94 10.45 -0.93
CA ASP A 196 12.08 11.51 -1.43
C ASP A 196 10.66 11.01 -1.76
N VAL A 197 10.48 9.70 -1.92
CA VAL A 197 9.23 9.08 -2.35
C VAL A 197 8.45 8.55 -1.14
N ILE A 198 9.14 8.03 -0.12
CA ILE A 198 8.54 7.53 1.13
C ILE A 198 8.20 8.72 2.06
N MET A 199 7.06 9.35 1.81
CA MET A 199 6.67 10.63 2.42
C MET A 199 6.15 10.57 3.88
N THR A 200 5.88 9.39 4.45
CA THR A 200 5.11 9.26 5.72
C THR A 200 5.91 8.92 6.95
N VAL A 201 6.92 8.07 6.81
CA VAL A 201 7.79 7.70 7.91
C VAL A 201 9.03 8.57 7.76
N LYS A 202 9.34 9.40 8.78
CA LYS A 202 10.64 10.05 8.88
C LYS A 202 11.69 8.98 9.15
N ALA A 203 11.95 8.16 8.15
CA ALA A 203 13.04 7.21 8.14
C ALA A 203 14.25 7.95 7.59
N ASP A 204 15.33 7.97 8.36
CA ASP A 204 16.65 8.30 7.82
C ASP A 204 16.99 7.25 6.75
N GLY A 205 17.64 7.66 5.65
CA GLY A 205 18.07 6.77 4.58
C GLY A 205 18.85 5.55 5.06
N VAL A 206 19.62 5.74 6.14
CA VAL A 206 20.35 4.66 6.83
C VAL A 206 19.40 3.53 7.25
N LEU A 207 18.23 3.85 7.79
CA LEU A 207 17.28 2.85 8.26
C LEU A 207 16.63 2.05 7.11
N LEU A 208 16.40 2.68 5.96
CA LEU A 208 15.89 1.99 4.77
C LEU A 208 16.91 0.99 4.25
N TRP A 209 18.18 1.40 4.21
CA TRP A 209 19.28 0.55 3.82
C TRP A 209 19.50 -0.62 4.79
N ASP A 210 19.43 -0.37 6.10
CA ASP A 210 19.52 -1.42 7.12
C ASP A 210 18.39 -2.44 6.96
N ILE A 211 17.14 -1.99 6.76
CA ILE A 211 16.01 -2.88 6.50
C ILE A 211 16.20 -3.71 5.23
N ALA A 212 16.71 -3.09 4.16
CA ALA A 212 16.99 -3.81 2.92
C ALA A 212 18.03 -4.92 3.13
N ASN A 213 19.10 -4.65 3.89
CA ASN A 213 20.11 -5.64 4.25
C ASN A 213 19.56 -6.77 5.13
N GLU A 214 18.78 -6.45 6.16
CA GLU A 214 18.12 -7.45 7.01
C GLU A 214 17.20 -8.36 6.16
N LEU A 215 16.46 -7.78 5.21
CA LEU A 215 15.63 -8.56 4.28
C LEU A 215 16.47 -9.42 3.33
N TYR A 216 17.65 -8.98 2.90
CA TYR A 216 18.56 -9.81 2.11
C TYR A 216 19.10 -11.01 2.90
N GLU A 217 19.33 -10.87 4.21
CA GLU A 217 19.68 -12.01 5.07
C GLU A 217 18.52 -12.99 5.20
N VAL A 218 17.31 -12.50 5.44
CA VAL A 218 16.10 -13.35 5.53
C VAL A 218 15.85 -14.06 4.21
N ARG A 219 16.02 -13.37 3.07
CA ARG A 219 15.99 -13.97 1.74
C ARG A 219 17.00 -15.11 1.64
N ASP A 220 18.27 -14.85 1.95
CA ASP A 220 19.33 -15.85 1.82
C ASP A 220 19.06 -17.07 2.70
N GLN A 221 18.48 -16.87 3.89
CA GLN A 221 18.01 -17.94 4.76
C GLN A 221 16.88 -18.76 4.13
N ILE A 222 15.83 -18.12 3.61
CA ILE A 222 14.71 -18.82 2.95
C ILE A 222 15.23 -19.59 1.73
N VAL A 223 16.06 -18.97 0.89
CA VAL A 223 16.66 -19.63 -0.28
C VAL A 223 17.53 -20.82 0.13
N ALA A 224 18.34 -20.69 1.18
CA ALA A 224 19.17 -21.79 1.66
C ALA A 224 18.33 -22.95 2.23
N GLN A 225 17.27 -22.64 2.99
CA GLN A 225 16.40 -23.65 3.60
C GLN A 225 15.51 -24.35 2.58
N VAL A 226 14.92 -23.58 1.68
CA VAL A 226 13.83 -24.04 0.80
C VAL A 226 14.36 -24.46 -0.57
N LEU A 227 15.29 -23.71 -1.16
CA LEU A 227 15.84 -24.00 -2.49
C LEU A 227 17.16 -24.80 -2.43
N GLN A 228 17.82 -24.87 -1.27
CA GLN A 228 19.12 -25.54 -1.04
C GLN A 228 20.20 -25.16 -2.07
N HIS A 229 20.07 -23.98 -2.70
CA HIS A 229 20.94 -23.53 -3.78
C HIS A 229 21.15 -22.00 -3.76
N PRO A 230 21.96 -21.47 -2.81
CA PRO A 230 22.15 -20.03 -2.61
C PRO A 230 22.73 -19.28 -3.82
N ASN A 231 23.27 -20.02 -4.80
CA ASN A 231 23.87 -19.45 -6.02
C ASN A 231 22.91 -19.40 -7.22
N HIS A 232 21.75 -20.06 -7.18
CA HIS A 232 20.79 -20.04 -8.30
C HIS A 232 20.14 -18.68 -8.43
N THR A 233 19.86 -18.06 -7.29
CA THR A 233 19.28 -16.74 -7.19
C THR A 233 20.28 -15.67 -7.68
N ARG A 234 21.56 -15.81 -7.38
CA ARG A 234 22.64 -14.86 -7.71
C ARG A 234 23.03 -14.78 -9.20
N SER A 235 22.45 -15.59 -10.09
CA SER A 235 22.88 -15.71 -11.49
C SER A 235 22.22 -14.72 -12.46
N MET A 236 21.13 -14.06 -12.06
CA MET A 236 20.53 -12.97 -12.85
C MET A 236 21.47 -11.76 -12.85
N PRO A 237 21.77 -11.15 -14.01
CA PRO A 237 22.61 -9.96 -14.06
C PRO A 237 22.00 -8.85 -13.19
N TRP A 238 22.82 -8.02 -12.54
CA TRP A 238 22.39 -6.98 -11.58
C TRP A 238 21.18 -6.13 -12.04
N GLU A 239 21.09 -5.91 -13.35
CA GLU A 239 20.09 -5.18 -14.16
C GLU A 239 18.70 -5.82 -14.17
N TYR A 240 18.68 -7.13 -13.96
CA TYR A 240 17.52 -8.02 -13.94
C TYR A 240 17.37 -8.72 -12.58
N GLY A 241 18.37 -8.58 -11.71
CA GLY A 241 18.50 -9.29 -10.46
C GLY A 241 18.02 -8.47 -9.27
N TRP A 242 18.62 -8.76 -8.12
CA TRP A 242 18.22 -8.37 -6.74
C TRP A 242 18.21 -6.87 -6.40
N GLU A 243 18.56 -6.00 -7.35
CA GLU A 243 18.54 -4.54 -7.21
C GLU A 243 17.64 -3.86 -8.26
N GLY A 244 17.19 -4.60 -9.28
CA GLY A 244 16.11 -4.14 -10.16
C GLY A 244 14.78 -4.48 -9.52
N CYS A 245 13.77 -3.60 -9.62
CA CYS A 245 12.45 -3.84 -9.04
C CYS A 245 11.64 -4.96 -9.72
N ILE A 246 12.27 -6.10 -10.02
CA ILE A 246 11.78 -7.22 -10.82
C ILE A 246 10.47 -7.78 -10.25
N SER A 247 10.33 -7.80 -8.92
CA SER A 247 9.12 -8.28 -8.25
C SER A 247 7.90 -7.37 -8.48
N ILE A 248 8.12 -6.13 -8.91
CA ILE A 248 7.07 -5.14 -9.15
C ILE A 248 6.53 -5.29 -10.57
N TRP A 249 7.39 -5.47 -11.58
CA TRP A 249 7.04 -5.38 -13.00
C TRP A 249 6.35 -6.63 -13.56
N ASP A 250 5.26 -6.43 -14.32
CA ASP A 250 4.51 -7.55 -14.94
C ASP A 250 5.36 -8.33 -15.95
N VAL A 251 6.20 -7.63 -16.73
CA VAL A 251 7.05 -8.25 -17.78
C VAL A 251 8.00 -9.31 -17.19
N TRP A 252 8.33 -9.17 -15.92
CA TRP A 252 9.23 -10.07 -15.21
C TRP A 252 8.50 -11.01 -14.25
N HIS A 253 7.17 -10.95 -14.18
CA HIS A 253 6.43 -11.67 -13.14
C HIS A 253 6.63 -13.19 -13.22
N GLU A 254 6.58 -13.76 -14.42
CA GLU A 254 6.83 -15.19 -14.61
C GLU A 254 8.29 -15.55 -14.33
N GLY A 255 9.26 -14.76 -14.82
CA GLY A 255 10.68 -15.01 -14.51
C GLY A 255 11.00 -14.87 -13.01
N PHE A 256 10.33 -13.94 -12.32
CA PHE A 256 10.43 -13.79 -10.87
C PHE A 256 9.78 -14.97 -10.14
N LYS A 257 8.62 -15.45 -10.63
CA LYS A 257 7.96 -16.64 -10.10
C LYS A 257 8.84 -17.87 -10.30
N GLU A 258 9.42 -18.06 -11.49
CA GLU A 258 10.38 -19.13 -11.77
C GLU A 258 11.57 -19.04 -10.81
N LEU A 259 12.16 -17.85 -10.66
CA LEU A 259 13.29 -17.60 -9.74
C LEU A 259 13.01 -18.04 -8.30
N VAL A 260 11.78 -17.90 -7.82
CA VAL A 260 11.40 -18.22 -6.44
C VAL A 260 10.71 -19.57 -6.26
N THR A 261 10.31 -20.25 -7.35
CA THR A 261 9.56 -21.52 -7.29
C THR A 261 10.24 -22.69 -8.00
N GLU A 262 11.15 -22.45 -8.95
CA GLU A 262 11.83 -23.52 -9.66
C GLU A 262 12.83 -24.28 -8.76
N PRO A 263 12.98 -25.59 -8.97
CA PRO A 263 13.90 -26.41 -8.19
C PRO A 263 15.37 -25.96 -8.37
N GLY A 264 16.11 -25.88 -7.27
CA GLY A 264 17.57 -25.77 -7.32
C GLY A 264 18.24 -27.00 -7.95
N ALA A 265 19.58 -26.99 -8.11
CA ALA A 265 20.36 -28.04 -8.79
C ALA A 265 20.21 -29.48 -8.26
N ARG A 266 19.44 -29.70 -7.20
CA ARG A 266 19.09 -31.01 -6.63
C ARG A 266 17.67 -31.48 -6.96
N ASN A 267 16.95 -30.81 -7.87
CA ASN A 267 15.54 -31.13 -8.24
C ASN A 267 14.56 -31.09 -7.04
N ILE A 268 14.87 -30.31 -6.01
CA ILE A 268 13.97 -30.11 -4.86
C ILE A 268 12.96 -29.04 -5.25
N THR A 269 11.71 -29.43 -5.45
CA THR A 269 10.61 -28.48 -5.70
C THR A 269 10.07 -28.04 -4.34
N PRO A 270 10.26 -26.77 -3.92
CA PRO A 270 9.69 -26.31 -2.68
C PRO A 270 8.16 -26.29 -2.77
N PRO A 271 7.42 -26.46 -1.66
CA PRO A 271 5.99 -26.22 -1.68
C PRO A 271 5.76 -24.75 -2.08
N VAL A 272 5.10 -24.53 -3.22
CA VAL A 272 4.81 -23.18 -3.74
C VAL A 272 4.16 -22.30 -2.66
N SER A 273 3.36 -22.89 -1.77
CA SER A 273 2.72 -22.22 -0.64
C SER A 273 3.67 -21.62 0.39
N GLU A 274 4.91 -22.09 0.50
CA GLU A 274 5.91 -21.61 1.48
C GLU A 274 6.66 -20.37 0.97
N VAL A 275 6.94 -20.30 -0.33
CA VAL A 275 7.73 -19.23 -0.95
C VAL A 275 6.88 -18.22 -1.72
N TRP A 276 5.69 -18.64 -2.13
CA TRP A 276 4.76 -17.92 -2.97
C TRP A 276 3.35 -17.95 -2.39
N TYR A 277 2.53 -17.04 -2.87
CA TYR A 277 1.09 -17.08 -2.71
C TYR A 277 0.51 -16.46 -3.97
N ASP A 278 -0.57 -17.08 -4.46
CA ASP A 278 -1.25 -16.52 -5.61
C ASP A 278 -1.87 -15.18 -5.21
N THR A 279 -1.60 -14.18 -6.03
CA THR A 279 -2.14 -12.83 -5.83
C THR A 279 -3.55 -12.71 -6.42
N SER A 280 -4.06 -13.77 -7.06
CA SER A 280 -5.46 -13.90 -7.47
C SER A 280 -6.44 -13.84 -6.29
N ASP A 281 -5.99 -14.21 -5.09
CA ASP A 281 -6.85 -14.42 -3.93
C ASP A 281 -7.18 -13.12 -3.15
N GLU A 282 -6.66 -11.98 -3.60
CA GLU A 282 -6.89 -10.66 -3.00
C GLU A 282 -7.84 -9.76 -3.82
N LYS A 283 -8.59 -10.33 -4.78
CA LYS A 283 -9.66 -9.65 -5.53
C LYS A 283 -11.05 -9.92 -4.95
#